data_AF-A0A7W8ZN20-F1
#
_entry.id   AF-A0A7W8ZN20-F1
#
_cell.length_a   1.000
_cell.length_b   1.000
_cell.length_c   1.000
_cell.angle_alpha   90.00
_cell.angle_beta   90.00
_cell.angle_gamma   90.00
#
_symmetry.space_group_name_H-M   'P 1'
#
loop_
_entity.id
_entity.type
_entity.pdbx_description
1 polymer ?
#
loop_
_entity_poly.entity_id
_entity_poly.type
_entity_poly.pdbx_seq_one_letter_code
_entity_poly.pdbx_strand_id
1 'polypeptide(L)'
;MKNECPVMTVNGGVINEVVGKYYYDRMHERMQTRKAKILMKKRQSMVEPVIGTLVIYMGIKKVGCKGVAGVKKCLAVAAAAYNLKKMLKYRSRKILNQVQVLEKNLKSAGSHCYHSFKLYIQYIEGV
;
A
#
# COMPACT_ATOMS: atom_id res chain seq x y z
N MET A 1 19.89 14.27 -20.91
CA MET A 1 18.43 14.06 -20.99
C MET A 1 17.64 15.39 -20.83
N LYS A 2 18.12 16.50 -21.39
CA LYS A 2 17.44 17.81 -21.32
C LYS A 2 16.41 18.03 -22.46
N ASN A 3 16.23 17.04 -23.33
CA ASN A 3 15.64 17.26 -24.66
C ASN A 3 14.32 16.49 -24.88
N GLU A 4 13.76 15.84 -23.86
CA GLU A 4 12.59 14.96 -24.01
C GLU A 4 11.39 15.42 -23.15
N CYS A 5 11.22 16.73 -22.95
CA CYS A 5 9.99 17.23 -22.34
C CYS A 5 8.96 17.52 -23.45
N PRO A 6 7.79 16.85 -23.47
CA PRO A 6 6.78 16.99 -24.55
C PRO A 6 6.22 18.40 -24.71
N VAL A 7 6.41 19.27 -23.72
CA VAL A 7 6.01 20.70 -23.77
C VAL A 7 6.89 21.49 -24.76
N MET A 8 8.08 20.98 -25.11
CA MET A 8 9.05 21.67 -25.98
C MET A 8 8.79 21.49 -27.48
N THR A 9 7.84 20.63 -27.89
CA THR A 9 7.68 20.22 -29.29
C THR A 9 6.67 21.03 -30.10
N VAL A 10 5.87 21.90 -29.45
CA VAL A 10 4.63 22.43 -30.06
C VAL A 10 4.56 23.96 -30.23
N ASN A 11 5.71 24.65 -30.34
CA ASN A 11 5.90 26.12 -30.47
C ASN A 11 6.29 26.83 -29.16
N GLY A 12 7.56 26.74 -28.75
CA GLY A 12 8.08 27.54 -27.66
C GLY A 12 9.58 27.72 -27.78
N GLY A 13 10.04 28.97 -27.92
CA GLY A 13 11.44 29.30 -27.75
C GLY A 13 11.94 28.77 -26.40
N VAL A 14 13.18 28.28 -26.35
CA VAL A 14 13.76 27.78 -25.11
C VAL A 14 13.78 28.94 -24.11
N ILE A 15 12.87 28.92 -23.13
CA ILE A 15 12.84 29.90 -22.05
C ILE A 15 14.03 29.57 -21.14
N ASN A 16 15.19 30.14 -21.48
CA ASN A 16 16.47 29.74 -20.90
C ASN A 16 16.57 30.09 -19.41
N GLU A 17 15.94 31.19 -18.97
CA GLU A 17 16.03 31.66 -17.57
C GLU A 17 14.73 32.33 -17.12
N VAL A 18 13.99 31.63 -16.26
CA VAL A 18 12.86 32.18 -15.50
C VAL A 18 13.39 32.55 -14.11
N VAL A 19 12.86 33.60 -13.47
CA VAL A 19 13.26 34.06 -12.11
C VAL A 19 13.33 32.91 -11.08
N GLY A 20 12.54 31.84 -11.26
CA GLY A 20 12.51 30.66 -10.40
C GLY A 20 13.38 29.46 -10.82
N LYS A 21 14.09 29.53 -11.95
CA LYS A 21 14.83 28.38 -12.53
C LYS A 21 15.86 27.81 -11.57
N TYR A 22 16.60 28.68 -10.89
CA TYR A 22 17.57 28.30 -9.87
C TYR A 22 16.98 27.41 -8.76
N TYR A 23 15.78 27.75 -8.28
CA TYR A 23 15.10 26.98 -7.24
C TYR A 23 14.62 25.61 -7.75
N TYR A 24 14.16 25.56 -9.01
CA TYR A 24 13.74 24.32 -9.65
C TYR A 24 14.93 23.38 -9.85
N ASP A 25 16.04 23.87 -10.41
CA ASP A 25 17.24 23.07 -10.67
C ASP A 25 17.82 22.50 -9.37
N ARG A 26 17.91 23.32 -8.32
CA ARG A 26 18.32 22.90 -6.97
C ARG A 26 17.40 21.80 -6.40
N MET A 27 16.10 21.90 -6.61
CA MET A 27 15.14 20.90 -6.17
C MET A 27 15.28 19.60 -6.98
N HIS A 28 15.47 19.72 -8.29
CA HIS A 28 15.68 18.58 -9.18
C HIS A 28 16.91 17.77 -8.77
N GLU A 29 18.06 18.43 -8.58
CA GLU A 29 19.28 17.79 -8.10
C GLU A 29 19.09 17.09 -6.75
N ARG A 30 18.40 17.74 -5.80
CA ARG A 30 18.06 17.13 -4.51
C ARG A 30 17.23 15.85 -4.68
N MET A 31 16.26 15.85 -5.59
CA MET A 31 15.40 14.69 -5.86
C MET A 31 16.15 13.52 -6.52
N GLN A 32 17.27 13.77 -7.22
CA GLN A 32 18.08 12.72 -7.82
C GLN A 32 18.90 11.92 -6.80
N THR A 33 19.12 12.48 -5.60
CA THR A 33 19.88 11.81 -4.54
C THR A 33 19.20 10.52 -4.05
N ARG A 34 20.00 9.53 -3.62
CA ARG A 34 19.49 8.27 -3.05
C ARG A 34 18.56 8.52 -1.84
N LYS A 35 18.92 9.49 -0.99
CA LYS A 35 18.14 9.86 0.20
C LYS A 35 16.74 10.36 -0.18
N ALA A 36 16.64 11.26 -1.17
CA ALA A 36 15.36 11.76 -1.63
C ALA A 36 14.49 10.66 -2.25
N LYS A 37 15.08 9.77 -3.07
CA LYS A 37 14.37 8.61 -3.64
C LYS A 37 13.77 7.70 -2.55
N ILE A 38 14.51 7.43 -1.47
CA ILE A 38 14.02 6.64 -0.33
C ILE A 38 12.86 7.34 0.39
N LEU A 39 13.01 8.64 0.70
CA LEU A 39 11.99 9.42 1.38
C LEU A 39 10.71 9.55 0.53
N MET A 40 10.86 9.75 -0.77
CA MET A 40 9.75 9.81 -1.72
C MET A 40 8.99 8.47 -1.74
N LYS A 41 9.70 7.34 -1.89
CA LYS A 41 9.08 6.02 -1.89
C LYS A 41 8.36 5.72 -0.57
N LYS A 42 8.91 6.16 0.56
CA LYS A 42 8.27 6.02 1.88
C LYS A 42 6.99 6.87 2.00
N ARG A 43 6.98 8.09 1.45
CA ARG A 43 5.78 8.93 1.41
C ARG A 43 4.70 8.31 0.50
N GLN A 44 5.10 7.84 -0.68
CA GLN A 44 4.23 7.16 -1.63
C GLN A 44 3.60 5.90 -1.05
N SER A 45 4.29 5.16 -0.18
CA SER A 45 3.71 3.95 0.43
C SER A 45 2.77 4.23 1.59
N MET A 46 2.85 5.41 2.22
CA MET A 46 2.13 5.70 3.47
C MET A 46 1.03 6.74 3.31
N VAL A 47 1.34 7.92 2.76
CA VAL A 47 0.43 9.09 2.82
C VAL A 47 -0.45 9.17 1.57
N GLU A 48 0.14 8.96 0.40
CA GLU A 48 -0.57 9.09 -0.88
C GLU A 48 -1.70 8.08 -1.10
N PRO A 49 -1.56 6.78 -0.75
CA PRO A 49 -2.64 5.81 -0.93
C PRO A 49 -3.84 6.10 -0.04
N VAL A 50 -3.63 6.66 1.16
CA VAL A 50 -4.71 7.00 2.09
C VAL A 50 -5.54 8.14 1.52
N ILE A 51 -4.87 9.21 1.06
CA ILE A 51 -5.56 10.37 0.46
C ILE A 51 -6.34 9.95 -0.79
N GLY A 52 -5.74 9.15 -1.68
CA GLY A 52 -6.43 8.64 -2.86
C GLY A 52 -7.66 7.81 -2.51
N THR A 53 -7.55 6.94 -1.50
CA THR A 53 -8.66 6.11 -1.03
C THR A 53 -9.80 6.95 -0.46
N LEU A 54 -9.48 8.00 0.31
CA LEU A 54 -10.49 8.89 0.89
C LEU A 54 -11.25 9.67 -0.18
N VAL A 55 -10.55 10.11 -1.22
CA VAL A 55 -11.14 10.88 -2.32
C VAL A 55 -12.03 10.00 -3.21
N ILE A 56 -11.55 8.82 -3.58
CA ILE A 56 -12.21 7.95 -4.57
C ILE A 56 -13.32 7.11 -3.93
N TYR A 57 -13.03 6.47 -2.79
CA TYR A 57 -13.94 5.48 -2.19
C TYR A 57 -14.72 6.00 -0.99
N MET A 58 -14.13 6.87 -0.16
CA MET A 58 -14.84 7.41 1.01
C MET A 58 -15.57 8.72 0.74
N GLY A 59 -15.55 9.21 -0.50
CA GLY A 59 -16.35 10.35 -0.92
C GLY A 59 -16.01 11.65 -0.19
N ILE A 60 -14.75 11.87 0.21
CA ILE A 60 -14.37 13.04 1.02
C ILE A 60 -14.68 14.38 0.33
N LYS A 61 -14.79 14.39 -1.01
CA LYS A 61 -15.22 15.55 -1.81
C LYS A 61 -16.67 15.97 -1.55
N LYS A 62 -17.52 15.04 -1.06
CA LYS A 62 -18.94 15.30 -0.75
C LYS A 62 -19.14 15.80 0.67
N VAL A 63 -18.10 15.80 1.50
CA VAL A 63 -18.17 16.35 2.86
C VAL A 63 -18.21 17.87 2.74
N GLY A 64 -19.26 18.49 3.30
CA GLY A 64 -19.55 19.92 3.20
C GLY A 64 -18.60 20.84 3.97
N CYS A 65 -17.29 20.58 3.96
CA CYS A 65 -16.29 21.41 4.61
C CYS A 65 -16.08 22.71 3.82
N LYS A 66 -16.36 23.84 4.44
CA LYS A 66 -16.14 25.16 3.85
C LYS A 66 -14.69 25.63 4.05
N GLY A 67 -14.09 26.15 2.98
CA GLY A 67 -12.77 26.76 3.01
C GLY A 67 -11.61 25.77 3.17
N VAL A 68 -10.41 26.21 2.76
CA VAL A 68 -9.19 25.39 2.76
C VAL A 68 -8.82 24.90 4.17
N ALA A 69 -9.01 25.74 5.19
CA ALA A 69 -8.73 25.38 6.57
C ALA A 69 -9.67 24.26 7.09
N GLY A 70 -10.95 24.29 6.73
CA GLY A 70 -11.92 23.26 7.10
C GLY A 70 -11.63 21.93 6.42
N VAL A 71 -11.35 21.96 5.11
CA VAL A 71 -10.98 20.77 4.33
C VAL A 71 -9.72 20.11 4.88
N LYS A 72 -8.70 20.89 5.25
CA LYS A 72 -7.45 20.37 5.85
C LYS A 72 -7.72 19.58 7.13
N LYS A 73 -8.57 20.11 8.02
CA LYS A 73 -8.94 19.45 9.28
C LYS A 73 -9.71 18.16 9.03
N CYS A 74 -10.75 18.21 8.18
CA CYS A 74 -11.55 17.03 7.85
C CYS A 74 -10.73 15.92 7.20
N LEU A 75 -9.87 16.29 6.23
CA LEU A 75 -8.97 15.34 5.56
C LEU A 75 -8.00 14.69 6.55
N ALA A 76 -7.45 15.46 7.50
CA ALA A 76 -6.55 14.93 8.52
C ALA A 76 -7.25 13.92 9.44
N VAL A 77 -8.46 14.25 9.93
CA VAL A 77 -9.26 13.34 10.78
C VAL A 77 -9.63 12.07 10.02
N ALA A 78 -10.10 12.21 8.77
CA ALA A 78 -10.46 11.05 7.95
C ALA A 78 -9.26 10.15 7.63
N ALA A 79 -8.09 10.73 7.38
CA ALA A 79 -6.85 9.97 7.16
C ALA A 79 -6.41 9.22 8.42
N ALA A 80 -6.49 9.86 9.59
CA ALA A 80 -6.23 9.21 10.86
C ALA A 80 -7.19 8.03 11.10
N ALA A 81 -8.50 8.26 10.91
CA ALA A 81 -9.52 7.22 11.07
C ALA A 81 -9.31 6.04 10.09
N TYR A 82 -8.95 6.32 8.85
CA TYR A 82 -8.63 5.28 7.87
C TYR A 82 -7.41 4.46 8.28
N ASN A 83 -6.35 5.12 8.76
CA ASN A 83 -5.17 4.44 9.26
C ASN A 83 -5.48 3.55 10.46
N LEU A 84 -6.30 4.03 11.41
CA LEU A 84 -6.77 3.23 12.54
C LEU A 84 -7.57 2.01 12.09
N LYS A 85 -8.53 2.19 11.16
CA LYS A 85 -9.30 1.09 10.56
C LYS A 85 -8.37 0.05 9.91
N LYS A 86 -7.29 0.49 9.24
CA LYS A 86 -6.30 -0.39 8.62
C LYS A 86 -5.50 -1.17 9.66
N MET A 87 -5.11 -0.54 10.77
CA MET A 87 -4.43 -1.21 11.88
C MET A 87 -5.32 -2.27 12.53
N LEU A 88 -6.59 -1.96 12.78
CA LEU A 88 -7.54 -2.92 13.38
C LEU A 88 -7.80 -4.14 12.48
N LYS A 89 -7.80 -3.94 11.16
CA LYS A 89 -7.97 -5.03 10.19
C LYS A 89 -6.66 -5.77 9.88
N TYR A 90 -5.52 -5.33 10.41
CA TYR A 90 -4.24 -5.94 10.11
C TYR A 90 -4.12 -7.32 10.76
N ARG A 91 -4.10 -8.36 9.94
CA ARG A 91 -3.73 -9.72 10.35
C ARG A 91 -2.31 -9.99 9.87
N SER A 92 -1.43 -10.42 10.78
CA SER A 92 -0.05 -10.75 10.44
C SER A 92 -0.02 -11.94 9.47
N ARG A 93 0.55 -11.74 8.28
CA ARG A 93 0.72 -12.81 7.29
C ARG A 93 1.51 -13.99 7.85
N LYS A 94 2.45 -13.75 8.77
CA LYS A 94 3.20 -14.83 9.44
C LYS A 94 2.28 -15.75 10.23
N ILE A 95 1.36 -15.16 11.01
CA ILE A 95 0.38 -15.91 11.81
C ILE A 95 -0.56 -16.68 10.87
N LEU A 96 -1.07 -16.04 9.82
CA LEU A 96 -1.97 -16.71 8.87
C LEU A 96 -1.29 -17.90 8.19
N ASN A 97 -0.04 -17.74 7.76
CA ASN A 97 0.72 -18.83 7.14
C ASN A 97 0.97 -19.99 8.11
N GLN A 98 1.32 -19.67 9.37
CA GLN A 98 1.53 -20.69 10.41
C GLN A 98 0.24 -21.47 10.70
N VAL A 99 -0.90 -20.78 10.84
CA VAL A 99 -2.20 -21.42 11.03
C VAL A 99 -2.53 -22.34 9.86
N GLN A 100 -2.31 -21.91 8.62
CA GLN A 100 -2.55 -22.75 7.44
C GLN A 100 -1.66 -23.99 7.39
N VAL A 101 -0.39 -23.88 7.82
CA VAL A 101 0.52 -25.05 7.90
C VAL A 101 0.04 -26.02 8.97
N LEU A 102 -0.34 -25.51 10.15
CA LEU A 102 -0.88 -26.33 11.24
C LEU A 102 -2.18 -27.04 10.84
N GLU A 103 -3.10 -26.33 10.18
CA GLU A 103 -4.33 -26.92 9.66
C GLU A 103 -4.08 -28.05 8.66
N LYS A 104 -3.08 -27.88 7.77
CA LYS A 104 -2.69 -28.95 6.83
C LYS A 104 -2.13 -30.17 7.56
N ASN A 105 -1.25 -29.94 8.54
CA ASN A 105 -0.62 -31.02 9.31
C ASN A 105 -1.64 -31.81 10.15
N LEU A 106 -2.62 -31.12 10.76
CA LEU A 106 -3.70 -31.77 11.49
C LEU A 106 -4.58 -32.63 10.58
N LYS A 107 -4.90 -32.14 9.38
CA LYS A 107 -5.67 -32.91 8.38
C LYS A 107 -4.91 -34.16 7.92
N SER A 108 -3.62 -34.04 7.61
CA SER A 108 -2.81 -35.19 7.21
C SER A 108 -2.66 -36.22 8.33
N ALA A 109 -2.44 -35.77 9.57
CA ALA A 109 -2.34 -36.67 10.73
C ALA A 109 -3.66 -37.41 10.99
N GLY A 110 -4.80 -36.72 10.88
CA GLY A 110 -6.12 -37.33 11.01
C GLY A 110 -6.38 -38.41 9.94
N SER A 111 -6.02 -38.14 8.67
CA SER A 111 -6.14 -39.12 7.59
C SER A 111 -5.22 -40.33 7.79
N HIS A 112 -3.97 -40.13 8.24
CA HIS A 112 -3.06 -41.23 8.55
C HIS A 112 -3.57 -42.11 9.70
N CYS A 113 -4.09 -41.50 10.77
CA CYS A 113 -4.66 -42.22 11.90
C CYS A 113 -5.88 -43.06 11.50
N TYR A 114 -6.81 -42.46 10.74
CA TYR A 114 -7.99 -43.19 10.23
C TYR A 114 -7.60 -44.35 9.31
N HIS A 115 -6.63 -44.14 8.41
CA HIS A 115 -6.15 -45.20 7.52
C HIS A 115 -5.48 -46.33 8.31
N SER A 116 -4.65 -45.99 9.30
CA SER A 116 -3.99 -46.98 10.15
C SER A 116 -4.99 -47.78 11.00
N PHE A 117 -6.03 -47.13 11.54
CA PHE A 117 -7.09 -47.80 12.30
C PHE A 117 -7.98 -48.68 11.39
N LYS A 118 -8.28 -48.22 10.17
CA LYS A 118 -9.05 -49.00 9.19
C LYS A 118 -8.34 -50.29 8.79
N LEU A 119 -7.03 -50.22 8.55
CA LEU A 119 -6.21 -51.40 8.26
C LEU A 119 -6.18 -52.39 9.43
N TYR A 120 -6.15 -51.88 10.67
CA TYR A 120 -6.20 -52.73 11.87
C TYR A 120 -7.54 -53.45 12.03
N ILE A 121 -8.67 -52.76 11.81
CA ILE A 121 -10.00 -53.39 11.82
C ILE A 121 -10.11 -54.46 10.72
N GLN A 122 -9.63 -54.17 9.51
CA GLN A 122 -9.65 -55.14 8.40
C GLN A 122 -8.78 -56.38 8.69
N TYR A 123 -7.68 -56.24 9.44
CA TYR A 123 -6.85 -57.37 9.88
C TYR A 123 -7.58 -58.24 10.92
N ILE A 124 -8.40 -57.66 11.78
CA ILE A 124 -9.18 -58.41 12.79
C ILE A 124 -10.40 -59.10 12.19
N GLU A 125 -11.08 -58.48 11.21
CA GLU A 125 -12.24 -59.08 10.54
C GLU A 125 -11.86 -60.07 9.42
N GLY A 126 -10.57 -60.12 9.03
CA GLY A 126 -10.03 -60.97 7.96
C GLY A 126 -9.45 -62.31 8.40
N VAL A 127 -9.73 -62.74 9.64
CA VAL A 127 -9.47 -64.09 10.19
C VAL A 127 -10.81 -64.79 10.40
#